data_AF-A0A8T7E8K7-F1
#
_entry.id   AF-A0A8T7E8K7-F1
#
_cell.length_a   1.000
_cell.length_b   1.000
_cell.length_c   1.000
_cell.angle_alpha   90.00
_cell.angle_beta   90.00
_cell.angle_gamma   90.00
#
_symmetry.space_group_name_H-M   'P 1'
#
loop_
_entity.id
_entity.type
_entity.pdbx_description
1 polymer ?
#
loop_
_entity_poly.entity_id
_entity_poly.type
_entity_poly.pdbx_seq_one_letter_code
_entity_poly.pdbx_strand_id
1 'polypeptide(L)'
;MWNWLSRQFRRTETQTMPLKFVMDRTNDGYHVVQIYKQSDDRDEILTNLNDLWQYGYQERMETERKVTIFRLAEQDRQTLLGLRSLNPQIDGDGRLRFPFAPPMLNYLRNKDNLDETETSAKLRISQTAPQAVAQIDYTPGGGLTIEMGYQVEDRQEIIRPESQQHTSDGNYLLVDDTFVPVPKSQNTAVQEWLKWPKRTILREDIPEFFQRDLVLLKKEFTAVLTDLAAQIRIVQTPLTPVIKIDTSERGWLDFDVSYQAGEFTLPHSLLTERKDEPFIPLDDFT
;
A
#
# COMPACT_ATOMS: atom_id res chain seq x y z
N MET A 1 53.23 -40.44 33.07
CA MET A 1 52.56 -40.06 34.32
C MET A 1 52.28 -38.55 34.44
N TRP A 2 53.04 -37.67 33.77
CA TRP A 2 52.82 -36.21 33.78
C TRP A 2 51.65 -35.67 32.94
N ASN A 3 51.14 -36.42 31.95
CA ASN A 3 50.00 -35.99 31.11
C ASN A 3 48.62 -36.07 31.80
N TRP A 4 48.52 -36.69 32.99
CA TRP A 4 47.26 -36.78 33.72
C TRP A 4 46.98 -35.53 34.58
N LEU A 5 48.03 -34.96 35.19
CA LEU A 5 47.94 -33.73 35.98
C LEU A 5 47.64 -32.49 35.12
N SER A 6 48.17 -32.42 33.89
CA SER A 6 47.88 -31.31 32.97
C SER A 6 46.44 -31.29 32.44
N ARG A 7 45.69 -32.41 32.54
CA ARG A 7 44.25 -32.45 32.24
C ARG A 7 43.38 -31.91 33.37
N GLN A 8 43.82 -31.97 34.63
CA GLN A 8 43.03 -31.51 35.80
C GLN A 8 43.02 -29.99 36.00
N PHE A 9 43.95 -29.24 35.38
CA PHE A 9 44.05 -27.78 35.52
C PHE A 9 43.91 -27.03 34.19
N ARG A 10 43.14 -27.56 33.25
CA ARG A 10 42.80 -26.81 32.03
C ARG A 10 41.94 -25.60 32.42
N ARG A 11 42.40 -24.40 32.06
CA ARG A 11 41.62 -23.17 32.30
C ARG A 11 40.35 -23.25 31.45
N THR A 12 39.20 -23.18 32.13
CA THR A 12 37.89 -23.03 31.47
C THR A 12 37.60 -21.55 31.28
N GLU A 13 37.24 -21.19 30.06
CA GLU A 13 36.87 -19.82 29.70
C GLU A 13 35.50 -19.84 29.02
N THR A 14 34.64 -18.89 29.37
CA THR A 14 33.35 -18.71 28.69
C THR A 14 33.49 -17.54 27.73
N GLN A 15 33.12 -17.76 26.47
CA GLN A 15 33.12 -16.75 25.43
C GLN A 15 31.76 -16.68 24.74
N THR A 16 31.45 -15.53 24.16
CA THR A 16 30.27 -15.38 23.32
C THR A 16 30.56 -15.99 21.96
N MET A 17 29.63 -16.79 21.44
CA MET A 17 29.66 -17.29 20.07
C MET A 17 29.34 -16.13 19.13
N PRO A 18 30.26 -15.71 18.26
CA PRO A 18 29.98 -14.65 17.30
C PRO A 18 29.14 -15.23 16.16
N LEU A 19 27.88 -14.80 16.08
CA LEU A 19 27.01 -15.13 14.96
C LEU A 19 26.91 -13.96 14.01
N LYS A 20 26.81 -14.29 12.71
CA LYS A 20 26.53 -13.36 11.64
C LYS A 20 25.29 -13.84 10.89
N PHE A 21 24.36 -12.92 10.65
CA PHE A 21 23.14 -13.16 9.90
C PHE A 21 23.28 -12.52 8.53
N VAL A 22 23.08 -13.28 7.46
CA VAL A 22 23.03 -12.75 6.10
C VAL A 22 21.60 -12.88 5.60
N MET A 23 20.98 -11.76 5.24
CA MET A 23 19.60 -11.72 4.78
C MET A 23 19.52 -11.38 3.31
N ASP A 24 18.67 -12.14 2.60
CA ASP A 24 18.42 -12.01 1.17
C ASP A 24 16.93 -12.19 0.86
N ARG A 25 16.55 -11.93 -0.39
CA ARG A 25 15.23 -12.12 -0.96
C ARG A 25 15.30 -13.07 -2.14
N THR A 26 14.40 -14.04 -2.19
CA THR A 26 14.23 -14.92 -3.34
C THR A 26 13.30 -14.30 -4.38
N ASN A 27 13.42 -14.76 -5.63
CA ASN A 27 12.60 -14.28 -6.75
C ASN A 27 11.09 -14.52 -6.56
N ASP A 28 10.72 -15.48 -5.72
CA ASP A 28 9.33 -15.79 -5.37
C ASP A 28 8.82 -15.02 -4.15
N GLY A 29 9.56 -14.00 -3.69
CA GLY A 29 9.10 -13.05 -2.67
C GLY A 29 9.30 -13.49 -1.22
N TYR A 30 10.03 -14.56 -0.97
CA TYR A 30 10.38 -14.98 0.39
C TYR A 30 11.63 -14.26 0.89
N HIS A 31 11.71 -14.10 2.20
CA HIS A 31 12.96 -13.77 2.86
C HIS A 31 13.73 -15.03 3.19
N VAL A 32 15.04 -14.91 3.06
CA VAL A 32 15.99 -15.96 3.38
C VAL A 32 17.04 -15.40 4.32
N VAL A 33 17.29 -16.10 5.41
CA VAL A 33 18.37 -15.78 6.35
C VAL A 33 19.31 -16.96 6.44
N GLN A 34 20.58 -16.72 6.12
CA GLN A 34 21.67 -17.67 6.36
C GLN A 34 22.43 -17.24 7.61
N ILE A 35 22.69 -18.19 8.50
CA ILE A 35 23.39 -17.93 9.76
C ILE A 35 24.79 -18.53 9.66
N TYR A 36 25.78 -17.72 10.00
CA TYR A 36 27.17 -18.09 10.04
C TYR A 36 27.69 -17.98 11.47
N LYS A 37 28.52 -18.95 11.87
CA LYS A 37 29.36 -18.84 13.04
C LYS A 37 30.70 -18.25 12.59
N GLN A 38 31.06 -17.10 13.13
CA GLN A 38 32.32 -16.46 12.77
C GLN A 38 33.47 -17.15 13.51
N SER A 39 34.57 -17.38 12.81
CA SER A 39 35.82 -17.85 13.39
C SER A 39 36.98 -17.08 12.78
N ASP A 40 38.12 -17.04 13.47
CA ASP A 40 39.28 -16.24 13.06
C ASP A 40 39.76 -16.56 11.62
N ASP A 41 39.53 -17.78 11.14
CA ASP A 41 40.00 -18.26 9.84
C ASP A 41 38.91 -18.26 8.73
N ARG A 42 37.61 -18.30 9.10
CA ARG A 42 36.48 -18.35 8.15
C ARG A 42 35.12 -18.28 8.84
N ASP A 43 34.11 -17.84 8.08
CA ASP A 43 32.70 -17.99 8.46
C ASP A 43 32.24 -19.42 8.17
N GLU A 44 31.70 -20.11 9.18
CA GLU A 44 31.14 -21.46 9.07
C GLU A 44 29.62 -21.39 8.94
N ILE A 45 29.07 -21.99 7.90
CA ILE A 45 27.62 -22.08 7.69
C ILE A 45 27.00 -23.00 8.73
N LEU A 46 25.99 -22.51 9.45
CA LEU A 46 25.25 -23.31 10.41
C LEU A 46 24.08 -24.02 9.71
N THR A 47 24.23 -25.31 9.45
CA THR A 47 23.23 -26.14 8.78
C THR A 47 22.18 -26.74 9.72
N ASN A 48 22.55 -27.07 10.96
CA ASN A 48 21.63 -27.57 11.98
C ASN A 48 21.30 -26.50 13.03
N LEU A 49 20.22 -25.74 12.77
CA LEU A 49 19.78 -24.66 13.66
C LEU A 49 18.96 -25.15 14.86
N ASN A 50 18.52 -26.40 14.87
CA ASN A 50 17.69 -26.95 15.96
C ASN A 50 18.43 -26.95 17.30
N ASP A 51 19.75 -27.19 17.26
CA ASP A 51 20.57 -27.22 18.47
C ASP A 51 20.73 -25.82 19.07
N LEU A 52 20.90 -24.80 18.21
CA LEU A 52 21.02 -23.38 18.59
C LEU A 52 19.74 -22.84 19.23
N TRP A 53 18.58 -23.42 18.91
CA TRP A 53 17.31 -23.05 19.52
C TRP A 53 17.04 -23.69 20.88
N GLN A 54 17.88 -24.61 21.33
CA GLN A 54 17.74 -25.21 22.66
C GLN A 54 18.11 -24.20 23.75
N TYR A 55 17.33 -24.18 24.83
CA TYR A 55 17.64 -23.32 25.96
C TYR A 55 18.98 -23.72 26.58
N GLY A 56 19.88 -22.76 26.75
CA GLY A 56 21.19 -23.00 27.34
C GLY A 56 22.17 -23.71 26.40
N TYR A 57 21.96 -23.66 25.08
CA TYR A 57 22.92 -24.16 24.11
C TYR A 57 24.34 -23.65 24.40
N GLN A 58 25.29 -24.58 24.43
CA GLN A 58 26.69 -24.31 24.65
C GLN A 58 27.53 -25.23 23.77
N GLU A 59 28.58 -24.69 23.20
CA GLU A 59 29.55 -25.46 22.42
C GLU A 59 30.88 -25.48 23.17
N ARG A 60 31.44 -26.67 23.36
CA ARG A 60 32.70 -26.85 24.09
C ARG A 60 33.82 -27.16 23.12
N MET A 61 34.78 -26.25 23.01
CA MET A 61 36.00 -26.46 22.25
C MET A 61 37.15 -26.78 23.21
N GLU A 62 37.77 -27.94 23.03
CA GLU A 62 38.93 -28.35 23.82
C GLU A 62 40.21 -28.25 23.01
N THR A 63 41.19 -27.54 23.57
CA THR A 63 42.58 -27.56 23.11
C THR A 63 43.45 -28.25 24.16
N GLU A 64 44.72 -28.48 23.85
CA GLU A 64 45.65 -29.07 24.83
C GLU A 64 45.77 -28.25 26.13
N ARG A 65 45.56 -26.92 26.05
CA ARG A 65 45.81 -25.96 27.12
C ARG A 65 44.55 -25.33 27.74
N LYS A 66 43.46 -25.19 26.98
CA LYS A 66 42.22 -24.57 27.46
C LYS A 66 40.97 -25.29 27.01
N VAL A 67 39.92 -25.16 27.80
CA VAL A 67 38.55 -25.50 27.42
C VAL A 67 37.80 -24.18 27.26
N THR A 68 37.26 -23.93 26.07
CA THR A 68 36.40 -22.77 25.82
C THR A 68 34.97 -23.22 25.66
N ILE A 69 34.07 -22.59 26.42
CA ILE A 69 32.63 -22.79 26.35
C ILE A 69 32.07 -21.57 25.62
N PHE A 70 31.62 -21.77 24.38
CA PHE A 70 30.93 -20.76 23.62
C PHE A 70 29.44 -20.78 23.97
N ARG A 71 28.89 -19.60 24.26
CA ARG A 71 27.46 -19.39 24.54
C ARG A 71 26.91 -18.33 23.60
N LEU A 72 25.65 -18.45 23.23
CA LEU A 72 24.97 -17.42 22.45
C LEU A 72 24.88 -16.12 23.25
N ALA A 73 25.10 -14.99 22.57
CA ALA A 73 24.73 -13.70 23.11
C ALA A 73 23.21 -13.65 23.33
N GLU A 74 22.74 -12.91 24.32
CA GLU A 74 21.30 -12.77 24.56
C GLU A 74 20.58 -12.16 23.35
N GLN A 75 21.21 -11.19 22.67
CA GLN A 75 20.67 -10.57 21.46
C GLN A 75 20.55 -11.55 20.28
N ASP A 76 21.55 -12.43 20.10
CA ASP A 76 21.52 -13.46 19.06
C ASP A 76 20.48 -14.53 19.36
N ARG A 77 20.35 -14.92 20.64
CA ARG A 77 19.30 -15.83 21.09
C ARG A 77 17.92 -15.26 20.81
N GLN A 78 17.69 -13.98 21.09
CA GLN A 78 16.42 -13.31 20.77
C GLN A 78 16.18 -13.26 19.26
N THR A 79 17.21 -13.00 18.46
CA THR A 79 17.12 -12.98 17.00
C THR A 79 16.76 -14.35 16.45
N LEU A 80 17.43 -15.42 16.91
CA LEU A 80 17.13 -16.80 16.54
C LEU A 80 15.70 -17.22 16.93
N LEU A 81 15.23 -16.81 18.12
CA LEU A 81 13.85 -17.07 18.56
C LEU A 81 12.82 -16.28 17.74
N GLY A 82 13.13 -15.04 17.38
CA GLY A 82 12.30 -14.22 16.49
C GLY A 82 12.20 -14.84 15.10
N LEU A 83 13.31 -15.29 14.53
CA LEU A 83 13.31 -16.00 13.25
C LEU A 83 12.50 -17.31 13.34
N ARG A 84 12.65 -18.06 14.43
CA ARG A 84 11.88 -19.29 14.67
C ARG A 84 10.37 -19.04 14.77
N SER A 85 9.94 -17.93 15.36
CA SER A 85 8.52 -17.63 15.54
C SER A 85 7.78 -17.35 14.23
N LEU A 86 8.51 -17.02 13.16
CA LEU A 86 7.98 -16.92 11.81
C LEU A 86 7.71 -18.29 11.15
N ASN A 87 7.99 -19.38 11.87
CA ASN A 87 7.86 -20.75 11.40
C ASN A 87 8.53 -20.99 10.03
N PRO A 88 9.83 -20.69 9.91
CA PRO A 88 10.55 -20.76 8.64
C PRO A 88 10.68 -22.21 8.17
N GLN A 89 10.68 -22.39 6.85
CA GLN A 89 11.21 -23.60 6.24
C GLN A 89 12.73 -23.57 6.33
N ILE A 90 13.33 -24.69 6.74
CA ILE A 90 14.78 -24.83 6.81
C ILE A 90 15.22 -25.64 5.60
N ASP A 91 15.98 -25.01 4.70
CA ASP A 91 16.54 -25.67 3.53
C ASP A 91 17.70 -26.62 3.94
N GLY A 92 18.09 -27.54 3.05
CA GLY A 92 19.15 -28.53 3.34
C GLY A 92 20.53 -27.94 3.65
N ASP A 93 20.75 -26.66 3.34
CA ASP A 93 21.97 -25.90 3.65
C ASP A 93 21.82 -24.98 4.88
N GLY A 94 20.71 -25.11 5.62
CA GLY A 94 20.45 -24.35 6.85
C GLY A 94 19.86 -22.96 6.62
N ARG A 95 19.53 -22.58 5.38
CA ARG A 95 18.82 -21.32 5.13
C ARG A 95 17.43 -21.35 5.75
N LEU A 96 17.11 -20.28 6.46
CA LEU A 96 15.78 -20.04 7.00
C LEU A 96 14.96 -19.25 5.99
N ARG A 97 13.94 -19.88 5.41
CA ARG A 97 13.05 -19.28 4.44
C ARG A 97 11.68 -19.02 5.05
N PHE A 98 11.20 -17.78 5.00
CA PHE A 98 9.91 -17.40 5.58
C PHE A 98 9.18 -16.33 4.75
N PRO A 99 7.84 -16.27 4.81
CA PRO A 99 7.08 -15.19 4.19
C PRO A 99 7.52 -13.83 4.73
N PHE A 100 7.45 -12.80 3.89
CA PHE A 100 7.86 -11.46 4.30
C PHE A 100 7.09 -10.98 5.55
N ALA A 101 7.84 -10.52 6.56
CA ALA A 101 7.33 -10.01 7.81
C ALA A 101 7.99 -8.65 8.12
N PRO A 102 7.35 -7.51 7.80
CA PRO A 102 7.98 -6.19 7.94
C PRO A 102 8.47 -5.86 9.36
N PRO A 103 7.74 -6.22 10.45
CA PRO A 103 8.25 -6.03 11.80
C PRO A 103 9.56 -6.78 12.06
N MET A 104 9.71 -8.00 11.51
CA MET A 104 10.96 -8.77 11.65
C MET A 104 12.08 -8.14 10.83
N LEU A 105 11.80 -7.67 9.61
CA LEU A 105 12.79 -6.97 8.79
C LEU A 105 13.36 -5.75 9.54
N ASN A 106 12.48 -4.89 10.08
CA ASN A 106 12.92 -3.75 10.89
C ASN A 106 13.70 -4.19 12.14
N TYR A 107 13.29 -5.27 12.80
CA TYR A 107 14.01 -5.80 13.95
C TYR A 107 15.43 -6.26 13.58
N LEU A 108 15.59 -7.00 12.48
CA LEU A 108 16.87 -7.51 12.00
C LEU A 108 17.79 -6.36 11.57
N ARG A 109 17.26 -5.34 10.88
CA ARG A 109 18.01 -4.16 10.43
C ARG A 109 18.67 -3.36 11.55
N ASN A 110 18.14 -3.48 12.77
CA ASN A 110 18.70 -2.84 13.95
C ASN A 110 19.77 -3.69 14.64
N LYS A 111 20.30 -4.74 14.00
CA LYS A 111 21.34 -5.62 14.54
C LYS A 111 22.69 -5.34 13.89
N ASP A 112 23.72 -5.21 14.72
CA ASP A 112 25.09 -4.93 14.26
C ASP A 112 25.73 -6.10 13.49
N ASN A 113 25.20 -7.32 13.66
CA ASN A 113 25.67 -8.54 13.02
C ASN A 113 24.77 -9.04 11.88
N LEU A 114 23.98 -8.14 11.29
CA LEU A 114 23.23 -8.39 10.07
C LEU A 114 23.98 -7.82 8.85
N ASP A 115 24.18 -8.67 7.85
CA ASP A 115 24.55 -8.27 6.49
C ASP A 115 23.34 -8.44 5.57
N GLU A 116 22.93 -7.37 4.87
CA GLU A 116 21.92 -7.45 3.82
C GLU A 116 22.57 -7.53 2.43
N THR A 117 22.01 -8.38 1.58
CA THR A 117 22.30 -8.31 0.14
C THR A 117 21.67 -7.05 -0.47
N GLU A 118 22.15 -6.66 -1.67
CA GLU A 118 21.57 -5.52 -2.40
C GLU A 118 20.07 -5.68 -2.68
N THR A 119 19.61 -6.91 -2.92
CA THR A 119 18.21 -7.26 -3.18
C THR A 119 17.34 -7.09 -1.94
N SER A 120 17.83 -7.47 -0.76
CA SER A 120 17.13 -7.24 0.51
C SER A 120 17.14 -5.75 0.88
N ALA A 121 18.29 -5.09 0.74
CA ALA A 121 18.48 -3.69 1.14
C ALA A 121 17.58 -2.70 0.37
N LYS A 122 17.17 -3.05 -0.86
CA LYS A 122 16.20 -2.25 -1.65
C LYS A 122 14.82 -2.16 -1.00
N LEU A 123 14.44 -3.14 -0.20
CA LEU A 123 13.12 -3.18 0.41
C LEU A 123 12.94 -2.07 1.44
N ARG A 124 11.81 -1.37 1.35
CA ARG A 124 11.42 -0.30 2.28
C ARG A 124 10.14 -0.67 2.99
N ILE A 125 9.97 -0.14 4.20
CA ILE A 125 8.73 -0.27 4.97
C ILE A 125 8.26 1.15 5.24
N SER A 126 7.13 1.53 4.64
CA SER A 126 6.50 2.81 4.96
C SER A 126 5.80 2.70 6.32
N GLN A 127 5.89 3.76 7.11
CA GLN A 127 5.21 3.87 8.40
C GLN A 127 3.80 4.43 8.25
N THR A 128 3.48 4.98 7.08
CA THR A 128 2.23 5.67 6.82
C THR A 128 1.35 4.81 5.93
N ALA A 129 0.11 4.59 6.35
CA ALA A 129 -0.88 3.93 5.51
C ALA A 129 -1.18 4.82 4.29
N PRO A 130 -1.39 4.25 3.10
CA PRO A 130 -1.71 5.04 1.94
C PRO A 130 -3.10 5.66 2.08
N GLN A 131 -3.29 6.80 1.42
CA GLN A 131 -4.56 7.52 1.44
C GLN A 131 -5.44 7.03 0.29
N ALA A 132 -6.75 6.95 0.54
CA ALA A 132 -7.70 6.66 -0.52
C ALA A 132 -7.81 7.88 -1.45
N VAL A 133 -7.69 7.65 -2.75
CA VAL A 133 -7.73 8.71 -3.77
C VAL A 133 -8.74 8.37 -4.86
N ALA A 134 -9.35 9.41 -5.42
CA ALA A 134 -10.28 9.31 -6.53
C ALA A 134 -9.94 10.37 -7.56
N GLN A 135 -9.64 9.94 -8.79
CA GLN A 135 -9.49 10.81 -9.93
C GLN A 135 -10.77 10.77 -10.76
N ILE A 136 -11.33 11.94 -11.02
CA ILE A 136 -12.60 12.09 -11.73
C ILE A 136 -12.32 12.86 -13.00
N ASP A 137 -12.52 12.20 -14.13
CA ASP A 137 -12.35 12.79 -15.45
C ASP A 137 -13.68 12.89 -16.20
N TYR A 138 -13.80 13.89 -17.06
CA TYR A 138 -14.97 14.10 -17.92
C TYR A 138 -14.58 13.99 -19.39
N THR A 139 -15.27 13.10 -20.11
CA THR A 139 -15.16 12.99 -21.56
C THR A 139 -16.44 13.50 -22.21
N PRO A 140 -16.38 14.54 -23.07
CA PRO A 140 -17.55 15.02 -23.81
C PRO A 140 -18.24 13.88 -24.58
N GLY A 141 -19.56 13.77 -24.44
CA GLY A 141 -20.35 12.66 -25.02
C GLY A 141 -20.15 11.28 -24.36
N GLY A 142 -19.12 11.10 -23.53
CA GLY A 142 -18.80 9.84 -22.85
C GLY A 142 -19.16 9.78 -21.36
N GLY A 143 -19.43 10.93 -20.73
CA GLY A 143 -19.75 11.03 -19.32
C GLY A 143 -18.51 11.15 -18.42
N LEU A 144 -18.63 10.75 -17.15
CA LEU A 144 -17.51 10.77 -16.21
C LEU A 144 -16.84 9.40 -16.13
N THR A 145 -15.51 9.42 -16.02
CA THR A 145 -14.72 8.26 -15.61
C THR A 145 -14.14 8.52 -14.23
N ILE A 146 -14.37 7.61 -13.30
CA ILE A 146 -13.87 7.68 -11.93
C ILE A 146 -12.86 6.56 -11.75
N GLU A 147 -11.63 6.90 -11.46
CA GLU A 147 -10.58 5.96 -11.09
C GLU A 147 -10.24 6.11 -9.61
N MET A 148 -10.21 5.00 -8.88
CA MET A 148 -10.00 4.98 -7.44
C MET A 148 -8.93 3.99 -7.05
N GLY A 149 -8.29 4.28 -5.93
CA GLY A 149 -7.33 3.39 -5.33
C GLY A 149 -6.63 4.07 -4.17
N TYR A 150 -5.35 3.78 -4.05
CA TYR A 150 -4.51 4.25 -2.96
C TYR A 150 -3.33 5.04 -3.49
N GLN A 151 -3.02 6.16 -2.84
CA GLN A 151 -1.81 6.92 -3.10
C GLN A 151 -0.83 6.70 -1.94
N VAL A 152 0.38 6.27 -2.29
CA VAL A 152 1.48 6.08 -1.34
C VAL A 152 2.38 7.31 -1.41
N GLU A 153 2.47 8.05 -0.30
CA GLU A 153 3.35 9.22 -0.17
C GLU A 153 3.14 10.22 -1.33
N ASP A 154 4.21 10.81 -1.85
CA ASP A 154 4.16 11.82 -2.93
C ASP A 154 4.06 11.23 -4.35
N ARG A 155 3.73 9.94 -4.48
CA ARG A 155 3.59 9.31 -5.81
C ARG A 155 2.34 9.83 -6.50
N GLN A 156 2.43 10.16 -7.78
CA GLN A 156 1.25 10.57 -8.56
C GLN A 156 0.36 9.40 -8.98
N GLU A 157 0.90 8.18 -8.98
CA GLU A 157 0.18 7.00 -9.46
C GLU A 157 -0.83 6.48 -8.44
N ILE A 158 -2.03 6.16 -8.94
CA ILE A 158 -3.09 5.51 -8.17
C ILE A 158 -2.83 4.01 -8.17
N ILE A 159 -2.57 3.46 -6.99
CA ILE A 159 -2.30 2.05 -6.83
C ILE A 159 -3.62 1.31 -6.62
N ARG A 160 -3.93 0.37 -7.51
CA ARG A 160 -5.21 -0.34 -7.51
C ARG A 160 -5.21 -1.50 -6.51
N PRO A 161 -6.26 -1.67 -5.69
CA PRO A 161 -6.32 -2.72 -4.68
C PRO A 161 -6.11 -4.14 -5.23
N GLU A 162 -6.64 -4.47 -6.42
CA GLU A 162 -6.60 -5.83 -6.96
C GLU A 162 -5.23 -6.28 -7.49
N SER A 163 -4.31 -5.35 -7.70
CA SER A 163 -3.01 -5.64 -8.34
C SER A 163 -1.89 -5.97 -7.34
N GLN A 164 -2.18 -5.96 -6.05
CA GLN A 164 -1.16 -5.89 -5.00
C GLN A 164 -0.92 -7.22 -4.31
N GLN A 165 0.35 -7.54 -4.06
CA GLN A 165 0.73 -8.68 -3.25
C GLN A 165 0.59 -8.32 -1.77
N HIS A 166 -0.16 -9.13 -1.03
CA HIS A 166 -0.31 -8.99 0.41
C HIS A 166 0.75 -9.82 1.15
N THR A 167 1.19 -9.33 2.31
CA THR A 167 1.90 -10.17 3.28
C THR A 167 1.00 -11.29 3.78
N SER A 168 1.57 -12.39 4.26
CA SER A 168 0.81 -13.56 4.72
C SER A 168 -0.13 -13.26 5.89
N ASP A 169 0.17 -12.22 6.68
CA ASP A 169 -0.67 -11.73 7.77
C ASP A 169 -1.74 -10.73 7.31
N GLY A 170 -1.74 -10.34 6.02
CA GLY A 170 -2.67 -9.40 5.42
C GLY A 170 -2.54 -7.96 5.90
N ASN A 171 -1.49 -7.62 6.66
CA ASN A 171 -1.35 -6.29 7.26
C ASN A 171 -0.63 -5.30 6.35
N TYR A 172 0.10 -5.77 5.34
CA TYR A 172 0.87 -4.92 4.43
C TYR A 172 0.63 -5.30 2.96
N LEU A 173 0.80 -4.31 2.09
CA LEU A 173 0.78 -4.40 0.63
C LEU A 173 2.19 -4.17 0.12
N LEU A 174 2.64 -4.96 -0.85
CA LEU A 174 3.88 -4.70 -1.57
C LEU A 174 3.59 -3.88 -2.83
N VAL A 175 4.18 -2.69 -2.89
CA VAL A 175 4.16 -1.79 -4.04
C VAL A 175 5.60 -1.58 -4.49
N ASP A 176 5.96 -2.17 -5.62
CA ASP A 176 7.33 -2.28 -6.11
C ASP A 176 8.25 -2.95 -5.06
N ASP A 177 9.10 -2.17 -4.41
CA ASP A 177 10.00 -2.58 -3.32
C ASP A 177 9.61 -1.98 -1.96
N THR A 178 8.42 -1.38 -1.83
CA THR A 178 7.95 -0.77 -0.59
C THR A 178 6.75 -1.52 -0.03
N PHE A 179 6.87 -1.96 1.22
CA PHE A 179 5.74 -2.47 2.00
C PHE A 179 5.01 -1.31 2.66
N VAL A 180 3.71 -1.21 2.39
CA VAL A 180 2.84 -0.17 2.96
C VAL A 180 1.75 -0.81 3.81
N PRO A 181 1.40 -0.24 4.97
CA PRO A 181 0.33 -0.78 5.79
C PRO A 181 -1.00 -0.81 5.03
N VAL A 182 -1.77 -1.90 5.15
CA VAL A 182 -3.12 -1.96 4.60
C VAL A 182 -4.00 -0.92 5.30
N PRO A 183 -4.60 0.03 4.58
CA PRO A 183 -5.47 1.03 5.17
C PRO A 183 -6.74 0.37 5.69
N LYS A 184 -6.95 0.45 7.01
CA LYS A 184 -8.17 -0.06 7.67
C LYS A 184 -9.26 1.00 7.62
N SER A 185 -9.93 1.14 6.47
CA SER A 185 -11.13 2.00 6.40
C SER A 185 -12.26 1.34 7.18
N GLN A 186 -12.82 2.06 8.16
CA GLN A 186 -14.00 1.63 8.91
C GLN A 186 -15.31 1.95 8.18
N ASN A 187 -15.25 2.76 7.10
CA ASN A 187 -16.41 3.20 6.35
C ASN A 187 -16.75 2.20 5.25
N THR A 188 -17.90 1.53 5.38
CA THR A 188 -18.38 0.53 4.40
C THR A 188 -18.59 1.12 3.01
N ALA A 189 -19.00 2.39 2.91
CA ALA A 189 -19.18 3.05 1.61
C ALA A 189 -17.84 3.19 0.88
N VAL A 190 -16.77 3.57 1.59
CA VAL A 190 -15.42 3.66 1.01
C VAL A 190 -14.94 2.32 0.50
N GLN A 191 -15.19 1.24 1.26
CA GLN A 191 -14.84 -0.12 0.82
C GLN A 191 -15.63 -0.52 -0.44
N GLU A 192 -16.91 -0.19 -0.53
CA GLU A 192 -17.73 -0.43 -1.73
C GLU A 192 -17.20 0.31 -2.97
N TRP A 193 -16.77 1.56 -2.81
CA TRP A 193 -16.16 2.34 -3.89
C TRP A 193 -14.84 1.71 -4.35
N LEU A 194 -13.98 1.28 -3.43
CA LEU A 194 -12.68 0.68 -3.73
C LEU A 194 -12.75 -0.73 -4.34
N LYS A 195 -13.87 -1.47 -4.18
CA LYS A 195 -14.08 -2.76 -4.87
C LYS A 195 -14.17 -2.62 -6.38
N TRP A 196 -14.57 -1.45 -6.86
CA TRP A 196 -14.79 -1.17 -8.28
C TRP A 196 -13.90 0.01 -8.67
N PRO A 197 -12.60 -0.23 -8.86
CA PRO A 197 -11.56 0.81 -8.98
C PRO A 197 -11.76 1.71 -10.19
N LYS A 198 -12.56 1.29 -11.17
CA LYS A 198 -12.97 2.11 -12.30
C LYS A 198 -14.48 2.07 -12.45
N ARG A 199 -15.09 3.25 -12.56
CA ARG A 199 -16.52 3.41 -12.83
C ARG A 199 -16.74 4.44 -13.93
N THR A 200 -17.80 4.24 -14.69
CA THR A 200 -18.28 5.21 -15.68
C THR A 200 -19.65 5.69 -15.24
N ILE A 201 -19.83 7.00 -15.16
CA ILE A 201 -21.13 7.63 -14.91
C ILE A 201 -21.60 8.22 -16.23
N LEU A 202 -22.78 7.79 -16.67
CA LEU A 202 -23.38 8.29 -17.90
C LEU A 202 -23.82 9.75 -17.71
N ARG A 203 -23.98 10.47 -18.83
CA ARG A 203 -24.30 11.90 -18.82
C ARG A 203 -25.56 12.23 -18.03
N GLU A 204 -26.59 11.40 -18.18
CA GLU A 204 -27.87 11.51 -17.48
C GLU A 204 -27.75 11.39 -15.95
N ASP A 205 -26.75 10.65 -15.47
CA ASP A 205 -26.52 10.39 -14.04
C ASP A 205 -25.54 11.38 -13.38
N ILE A 206 -24.88 12.23 -14.17
CA ILE A 206 -23.92 13.24 -13.68
C ILE A 206 -24.54 14.13 -12.58
N PRO A 207 -25.77 14.66 -12.72
CA PRO A 207 -26.36 15.50 -11.69
C PRO A 207 -26.52 14.80 -10.34
N GLU A 208 -26.95 13.53 -10.35
CA GLU A 208 -27.08 12.73 -9.12
C GLU A 208 -25.71 12.45 -8.50
N PHE A 209 -24.74 12.08 -9.33
CA PHE A 209 -23.35 11.87 -8.89
C PHE A 209 -22.78 13.13 -8.20
N PHE A 210 -22.93 14.31 -8.81
CA PHE A 210 -22.42 15.57 -8.24
C PHE A 210 -23.09 15.94 -6.91
N GLN A 211 -24.37 15.62 -6.74
CA GLN A 211 -25.13 15.97 -5.54
C GLN A 211 -24.89 15.02 -4.38
N ARG A 212 -24.72 13.72 -4.65
CA ARG A 212 -24.64 12.68 -3.60
C ARG A 212 -23.24 12.10 -3.49
N ASP A 213 -22.73 11.55 -4.58
CA ASP A 213 -21.57 10.66 -4.54
C ASP A 213 -20.25 11.45 -4.52
N LEU A 214 -20.17 12.56 -5.25
CA LEU A 214 -19.01 13.46 -5.22
C LEU A 214 -18.77 14.05 -3.83
N VAL A 215 -19.84 14.30 -3.06
CA VAL A 215 -19.74 14.79 -1.67
C VAL A 215 -19.07 13.74 -0.78
N LEU A 216 -19.46 12.48 -0.92
CA LEU A 216 -18.81 11.37 -0.22
C LEU A 216 -17.34 11.24 -0.64
N LEU A 217 -17.05 11.29 -1.93
CA LEU A 217 -15.68 11.17 -2.44
C LEU A 217 -14.80 12.31 -1.92
N LYS A 218 -15.26 13.56 -1.93
CA LYS A 218 -14.51 14.70 -1.37
C LYS A 218 -14.24 14.60 0.13
N LYS A 219 -15.10 13.89 0.87
CA LYS A 219 -14.98 13.74 2.32
C LYS A 219 -14.00 12.62 2.70
N GLU A 220 -14.08 11.49 2.00
CA GLU A 220 -13.40 10.25 2.40
C GLU A 220 -12.20 9.91 1.51
N PHE A 221 -12.06 10.56 0.35
CA PHE A 221 -10.95 10.40 -0.58
C PHE A 221 -10.27 11.76 -0.79
N THR A 222 -8.99 11.72 -1.12
CA THR A 222 -8.34 12.85 -1.80
C THR A 222 -8.87 12.85 -3.24
N ALA A 223 -10.00 13.53 -3.45
CA ALA A 223 -10.68 13.59 -4.73
C ALA A 223 -10.09 14.70 -5.61
N VAL A 224 -9.56 14.32 -6.77
CA VAL A 224 -9.02 15.24 -7.78
C VAL A 224 -9.93 15.24 -9.00
N LEU A 225 -10.56 16.39 -9.25
CA LEU A 225 -11.32 16.65 -10.48
C LEU A 225 -10.33 17.13 -11.56
N THR A 226 -10.37 16.55 -12.76
CA THR A 226 -9.63 17.10 -13.91
C THR A 226 -10.24 18.43 -14.34
N ASP A 227 -9.49 19.20 -15.14
CA ASP A 227 -9.90 20.54 -15.59
C ASP A 227 -11.30 20.59 -16.20
N LEU A 228 -11.69 19.56 -16.99
CA LEU A 228 -13.03 19.47 -17.58
C LEU A 228 -14.09 19.07 -16.56
N ALA A 229 -13.82 18.08 -15.70
CA ALA A 229 -14.76 17.66 -14.68
C ALA A 229 -15.04 18.76 -13.65
N ALA A 230 -14.03 19.60 -13.35
CA ALA A 230 -14.15 20.74 -12.44
C ALA A 230 -15.03 21.87 -13.00
N GLN A 231 -15.23 21.95 -14.32
CA GLN A 231 -16.06 22.97 -14.97
C GLN A 231 -17.56 22.64 -14.94
N ILE A 232 -17.93 21.40 -14.64
CA ILE A 232 -19.33 20.98 -14.59
C ILE A 232 -20.05 21.71 -13.46
N ARG A 233 -21.19 22.35 -13.79
CA ARG A 233 -22.05 23.06 -12.85
C ARG A 233 -23.47 22.50 -12.92
N ILE A 234 -24.04 22.19 -11.76
CA ILE A 234 -25.45 21.83 -11.64
C ILE A 234 -26.22 23.06 -11.19
N VAL A 235 -27.10 23.56 -12.06
CA VAL A 235 -27.94 24.74 -11.78
C VAL A 235 -29.34 24.26 -11.39
N GLN A 236 -29.76 24.57 -10.16
CA GLN A 236 -31.09 24.22 -9.64
C GLN A 236 -31.99 25.45 -9.45
N THR A 237 -31.61 26.59 -10.02
CA THR A 237 -32.42 27.81 -9.95
C THR A 237 -33.75 27.58 -10.70
N PRO A 238 -34.90 27.93 -10.11
CA PRO A 238 -36.18 27.83 -10.79
C PRO A 238 -36.19 28.62 -12.10
N LEU A 239 -36.77 28.01 -13.15
CA LEU A 239 -36.92 28.65 -14.45
C LEU A 239 -37.94 29.79 -14.36
N THR A 240 -37.51 30.99 -14.72
CA THR A 240 -38.38 32.18 -14.78
C THR A 240 -38.65 32.53 -16.25
N PRO A 241 -39.91 32.54 -16.71
CA PRO A 241 -40.22 32.88 -18.10
C PRO A 241 -39.91 34.36 -18.37
N VAL A 242 -39.26 34.62 -19.50
CA VAL A 242 -38.97 35.95 -20.04
C VAL A 242 -39.63 36.04 -21.40
N ILE A 243 -40.62 36.92 -21.53
CA ILE A 243 -41.42 37.11 -22.74
C ILE A 243 -41.03 38.43 -23.37
N LYS A 244 -40.50 38.39 -24.59
CA LYS A 244 -40.29 39.57 -25.43
C LYS A 244 -41.42 39.65 -26.45
N ILE A 245 -41.95 40.84 -26.65
CA ILE A 245 -43.05 41.10 -27.58
C ILE A 245 -42.50 41.96 -28.71
N ASP A 246 -42.51 41.44 -29.93
CA ASP A 246 -42.27 42.25 -31.13
C ASP A 246 -43.58 42.88 -31.60
N THR A 247 -43.53 44.19 -31.84
CA THR A 247 -44.66 45.03 -32.27
C THR A 247 -44.38 45.76 -33.58
N SER A 248 -43.30 45.38 -34.29
CA SER A 248 -42.88 45.99 -35.54
C SER A 248 -43.92 45.83 -36.66
N GLU A 249 -44.66 44.72 -36.67
CA GLU A 249 -45.77 44.49 -37.60
C GLU A 249 -47.12 44.93 -37.04
N ARG A 250 -47.76 45.90 -37.71
CA ARG A 250 -49.01 46.49 -37.25
C ARG A 250 -50.17 45.48 -37.38
N GLY A 251 -50.72 45.07 -36.25
CA GLY A 251 -51.85 44.12 -36.17
C GLY A 251 -51.45 42.70 -35.82
N TRP A 252 -50.16 42.41 -35.67
CA TRP A 252 -49.62 41.14 -35.20
C TRP A 252 -48.80 41.36 -33.93
N LEU A 253 -48.82 40.38 -33.02
CA LEU A 253 -47.95 40.34 -31.85
C LEU A 253 -47.15 39.04 -31.95
N ASP A 254 -45.84 39.15 -32.05
CA ASP A 254 -44.95 37.99 -31.98
C ASP A 254 -44.35 37.89 -30.57
N PHE A 255 -44.32 36.68 -30.03
CA PHE A 255 -43.90 36.40 -28.67
C PHE A 255 -42.66 35.51 -28.70
N ASP A 256 -41.51 36.07 -28.34
CA ASP A 256 -40.30 35.32 -28.11
C ASP A 256 -40.23 34.94 -26.62
N VAL A 257 -40.46 33.65 -26.35
CA VAL A 257 -40.49 33.09 -24.99
C VAL A 257 -39.17 32.37 -24.73
N SER A 258 -38.48 32.83 -23.69
CA SER A 258 -37.28 32.19 -23.14
C SER A 258 -37.43 31.99 -21.64
N TYR A 259 -36.53 31.22 -21.03
CA TYR A 259 -36.55 30.94 -19.59
C TYR A 259 -35.18 31.24 -19.00
N GLN A 260 -35.16 32.01 -17.92
CA GLN A 260 -33.95 32.34 -17.20
C GLN A 260 -33.78 31.40 -16.01
N ALA A 261 -32.58 30.80 -15.86
CA ALA A 261 -32.15 30.04 -14.69
C ALA A 261 -30.75 30.51 -14.28
N GLY A 262 -30.68 31.33 -13.23
CA GLY A 262 -29.43 31.98 -12.83
C GLY A 262 -28.90 32.88 -13.96
N GLU A 263 -27.71 32.57 -14.46
CA GLU A 263 -27.04 33.30 -15.54
C GLU A 263 -27.43 32.79 -16.95
N PHE A 264 -28.14 31.68 -17.04
CA PHE A 264 -28.48 31.04 -18.31
C PHE A 264 -29.85 31.49 -18.82
N THR A 265 -29.94 31.72 -20.13
CA THR A 265 -31.21 31.95 -20.86
C THR A 265 -31.44 30.80 -21.82
N LEU A 266 -32.54 30.08 -21.62
CA LEU A 266 -32.90 28.87 -22.35
C LEU A 266 -34.07 29.16 -23.31
N PRO A 267 -34.01 28.73 -24.58
CA PRO A 267 -35.13 28.89 -25.50
C PRO A 267 -36.28 27.94 -25.11
N HIS A 268 -37.52 28.36 -25.36
CA HIS A 268 -38.70 27.53 -25.08
C HIS A 268 -38.70 26.18 -25.82
N SER A 269 -38.15 26.14 -27.05
CA SER A 269 -38.04 24.90 -27.84
C SER A 269 -37.25 23.81 -27.13
N LEU A 270 -36.11 24.17 -26.52
CA LEU A 270 -35.25 23.22 -25.79
C LEU A 270 -35.99 22.54 -24.64
N LEU A 271 -36.82 23.28 -23.91
CA LEU A 271 -37.61 22.73 -22.79
C LEU A 271 -38.77 21.86 -23.28
N THR A 272 -39.32 22.16 -24.45
CA THR A 272 -40.45 21.42 -25.02
C THR A 272 -39.99 20.06 -25.54
N GLU A 273 -38.80 19.99 -26.14
CA GLU A 273 -38.19 18.77 -26.64
C GLU A 273 -37.75 17.80 -25.53
N ARG A 274 -37.48 18.31 -24.32
CA ARG A 274 -36.89 17.54 -23.20
C ARG A 274 -37.74 17.58 -21.93
N LYS A 275 -39.06 17.63 -22.09
CA LYS A 275 -40.02 17.85 -21.00
C LYS A 275 -39.96 16.80 -19.87
N ASP A 276 -39.53 15.59 -20.19
CA ASP A 276 -39.48 14.46 -19.24
C ASP A 276 -38.09 14.26 -18.62
N GLU A 277 -37.09 15.08 -18.99
CA GLU A 277 -35.74 14.99 -18.43
C GLU A 277 -35.64 15.77 -17.11
N PRO A 278 -35.14 15.18 -16.02
CA PRO A 278 -34.97 15.88 -14.75
C PRO A 278 -33.86 16.95 -14.79
N PHE A 279 -32.93 16.85 -15.74
CA PHE A 279 -31.84 17.79 -15.96
C PHE A 279 -31.58 17.96 -17.46
N ILE A 280 -31.34 19.20 -17.90
CA ILE A 280 -31.04 19.51 -19.29
C ILE A 280 -29.56 19.93 -19.39
N PRO A 281 -28.71 19.17 -20.09
CA PRO A 281 -27.32 19.54 -20.26
C PRO A 281 -27.18 20.65 -21.31
N LEU A 282 -26.45 21.71 -20.96
CA LEU A 282 -26.33 22.93 -21.78
C LEU A 282 -25.06 22.97 -22.64
N ASP A 283 -24.03 22.21 -22.25
CA ASP A 283 -22.74 22.18 -22.95
C ASP A 283 -22.27 20.73 -23.11
N ASP A 284 -22.52 20.15 -24.28
CA ASP A 284 -21.52 19.31 -24.94
C ASP A 284 -21.32 20.03 -26.27
N PHE A 285 -20.26 20.82 -26.38
CA PHE A 285 -19.84 21.64 -27.54
C PHE A 285 -20.69 21.54 -28.82
N THR A 286 -21.15 22.70 -29.30
CA THR A 286 -21.50 22.89 -30.71
C THR A 286 -20.37 22.42 -31.64
#